data_AF-A0A3B9D032-F1
#
_entry.id   AF-A0A3B9D032-F1
#
_cell.length_a   1.000
_cell.length_b   1.000
_cell.length_c   1.000
_cell.angle_alpha   90.00
_cell.angle_beta   90.00
_cell.angle_gamma   90.00
#
_symmetry.space_group_name_H-M   'P 1'
#
loop_
_entity.id
_entity.type
_entity.pdbx_description
1 polymer ?
#
loop_
_entity_poly.entity_id
_entity_poly.type
_entity_poly.pdbx_seq_one_letter_code
_entity_poly.pdbx_strand_id
1 'polypeptide(L)'
;MKTGSGSGYRRLDAELTLQTLHTLKKRIKERFGESSLTHVAGELVEVAGESKERIQWISSSHFGLRLFIVLIVLSCLGLAGFGISELWQADQEVLTLGLLDSILNEIIIIGAALAFLFSLELRAKRTRALKAIHDLRAIAHVIDMHQLTKDPSQILNPSAKPTKSSPKRVLTPYLLTRYLDYCSEMLSLVGKQAALYAQGLPDPIVVAAVNDIETLTNGISRKIWQKITMLDDVARIIESTPKDQTS
;
A
#
# COMPACT_ATOMS: atom_id res chain seq x y z
N MET A 1 12.09 -5.84 -24.50
CA MET A 1 11.16 -4.69 -24.40
C MET A 1 9.81 -5.14 -24.95
N LYS A 2 8.88 -5.58 -24.09
CA LYS A 2 7.52 -5.98 -24.54
C LYS A 2 6.70 -4.71 -24.72
N THR A 3 6.29 -4.45 -25.94
CA THR A 3 5.36 -3.38 -26.32
C THR A 3 3.99 -3.69 -25.72
N GLY A 4 3.56 -2.85 -24.77
CA GLY A 4 2.23 -2.93 -24.18
C GLY A 4 1.19 -2.41 -25.18
N SER A 5 0.27 -3.29 -25.58
CA SER A 5 -1.04 -2.94 -26.14
C SER A 5 -1.70 -1.79 -25.36
N GLY A 6 -2.41 -0.89 -26.03
CA GLY A 6 -2.90 0.41 -25.56
C GLY A 6 -3.77 0.45 -24.28
N SER A 7 -3.98 -0.67 -23.58
CA SER A 7 -4.56 -0.72 -22.23
C SER A 7 -3.51 -0.67 -21.10
N GLY A 8 -2.21 -0.85 -21.40
CA GLY A 8 -1.14 -1.04 -20.41
C GLY A 8 -0.73 0.21 -19.61
N TYR A 9 -1.02 1.42 -20.11
CA TYR A 9 -0.65 2.67 -19.43
C TYR A 9 -1.70 3.18 -18.43
N ARG A 10 -2.89 2.55 -18.39
CA ARG A 10 -4.00 2.98 -17.51
C ARG A 10 -4.05 2.24 -16.18
N ARG A 11 -3.18 1.25 -15.98
CA ARG A 11 -3.16 0.39 -14.79
C ARG A 11 -1.73 0.17 -14.34
N LEU A 12 -1.53 0.14 -13.04
CA LEU A 12 -0.29 -0.32 -12.44
C LEU A 12 -0.19 -1.84 -12.58
N ASP A 13 1.00 -2.30 -12.95
CA ASP A 13 1.35 -3.71 -13.09
C ASP A 13 2.21 -4.13 -11.89
N ALA A 14 1.69 -5.07 -11.09
CA ALA A 14 2.37 -5.57 -9.89
C ALA A 14 3.68 -6.29 -10.23
N GLU A 15 3.73 -7.00 -11.36
CA GLU A 15 4.91 -7.75 -11.78
C GLU A 15 6.04 -6.82 -12.21
N LEU A 16 5.72 -5.79 -13.02
CA LEU A 16 6.71 -4.79 -13.42
C LEU A 16 7.23 -4.00 -12.22
N THR A 17 6.37 -3.72 -11.24
CA THR A 17 6.78 -2.99 -10.03
C THR A 17 7.72 -3.85 -9.16
N LEU A 18 7.43 -5.15 -9.02
CA LEU A 18 8.30 -6.11 -8.33
C LEU A 18 9.66 -6.27 -9.04
N GLN A 19 9.67 -6.36 -10.37
CA GLN A 19 10.92 -6.41 -11.16
C GLN A 19 11.77 -5.14 -10.98
N THR A 20 11.12 -3.98 -10.91
CA THR A 20 11.79 -2.70 -10.63
C THR A 20 12.42 -2.71 -9.24
N LEU A 21 11.71 -3.23 -8.23
CA LEU A 21 12.24 -3.40 -6.87
C LEU A 21 13.44 -4.34 -6.80
N HIS A 22 13.40 -5.49 -7.49
CA HIS A 22 14.55 -6.39 -7.58
C HIS A 22 15.77 -5.71 -8.20
N THR A 23 15.56 -4.95 -9.28
CA THR A 23 16.63 -4.19 -9.94
C THR A 23 17.21 -3.13 -9.00
N LEU A 24 16.36 -2.39 -8.28
CA LEU A 24 16.79 -1.42 -7.28
C LEU A 24 17.62 -2.06 -6.16
N LYS A 25 17.14 -3.17 -5.57
CA LYS A 25 17.86 -3.93 -4.54
C LYS A 25 19.25 -4.37 -5.03
N LYS A 26 19.34 -4.84 -6.28
CA LYS A 26 20.62 -5.25 -6.89
C LYS A 26 21.59 -4.06 -6.99
N ARG A 27 21.14 -2.92 -7.51
CA ARG A 27 21.99 -1.70 -7.60
C ARG A 27 22.44 -1.21 -6.22
N ILE A 28 21.56 -1.26 -5.21
CA ILE A 28 21.89 -0.91 -3.83
C ILE A 28 22.99 -1.85 -3.31
N LYS A 29 22.82 -3.16 -3.47
CA LYS A 29 23.79 -4.17 -3.04
C LYS A 29 25.15 -4.04 -3.75
N GLU A 30 25.16 -3.79 -5.06
CA GLU A 30 26.39 -3.57 -5.82
C GLU A 30 27.18 -2.36 -5.32
N ARG A 31 26.48 -1.31 -4.87
CA ARG A 31 27.12 -0.07 -4.41
C ARG A 31 27.49 -0.07 -2.92
N PHE A 32 26.65 -0.66 -2.07
CA PHE A 32 26.76 -0.55 -0.62
C PHE A 32 26.95 -1.91 0.09
N GLY A 33 27.04 -3.02 -0.65
CA GLY A 33 27.22 -4.36 -0.10
C GLY A 33 26.03 -4.80 0.76
N GLU A 34 26.30 -5.52 1.85
CA GLU A 34 25.31 -5.91 2.86
C GLU A 34 25.09 -4.79 3.89
N SER A 35 24.63 -3.63 3.39
CA SER A 35 24.28 -2.49 4.24
C SER A 35 22.85 -2.58 4.77
N SER A 36 22.53 -1.77 5.79
CA SER A 36 21.14 -1.63 6.27
C SER A 36 20.17 -1.26 5.16
N LEU A 37 20.62 -0.48 4.17
CA LEU A 37 19.81 -0.09 3.02
C LEU A 37 19.46 -1.30 2.14
N THR A 38 20.40 -2.22 1.97
CA THR A 38 20.21 -3.47 1.23
C THR A 38 19.19 -4.37 1.91
N HIS A 39 19.23 -4.44 3.25
CA HIS A 39 18.25 -5.20 4.03
C HIS A 39 16.84 -4.62 3.88
N VAL A 40 16.67 -3.30 4.03
CA VAL A 40 15.36 -2.65 3.85
C VAL A 40 14.82 -2.80 2.44
N ALA A 41 15.67 -2.72 1.42
CA ALA A 41 15.28 -3.02 0.04
C ALA A 41 14.86 -4.50 -0.14
N GLY A 42 15.46 -5.42 0.65
CA GLY A 42 15.05 -6.81 0.72
C GLY A 42 13.65 -6.99 1.29
N GLU A 43 13.38 -6.41 2.46
CA GLU A 43 12.05 -6.42 3.09
C GLU A 43 10.97 -5.86 2.16
N LEU A 44 11.28 -4.76 1.45
CA LEU A 44 10.34 -4.17 0.50
C LEU A 44 10.06 -5.09 -0.70
N VAL A 45 11.07 -5.83 -1.18
CA VAL A 45 10.88 -6.86 -2.22
C VAL A 45 9.98 -7.98 -1.72
N GLU A 46 10.17 -8.45 -0.50
CA GLU A 46 9.37 -9.53 0.10
C GLU A 46 7.91 -9.11 0.27
N VAL A 47 7.67 -7.94 0.89
CA VAL A 47 6.32 -7.36 1.04
C VAL A 47 5.67 -7.11 -0.33
N ALA A 48 6.43 -6.70 -1.33
CA ALA A 48 5.93 -6.53 -2.69
C ALA A 48 5.55 -7.86 -3.36
N GLY A 49 6.34 -8.91 -3.13
CA GLY A 49 6.05 -10.27 -3.62
C GLY A 49 4.73 -10.80 -3.05
N GLU A 50 4.55 -10.68 -1.73
CA GLU A 50 3.29 -11.08 -1.07
C GLU A 50 2.09 -10.24 -1.53
N SER A 51 2.33 -8.97 -1.88
CA SER A 51 1.26 -8.06 -2.30
C SER A 51 0.55 -8.54 -3.57
N LYS A 52 1.25 -9.23 -4.48
CA LYS A 52 0.64 -9.76 -5.71
C LYS A 52 -0.49 -10.75 -5.41
N GLU A 53 -0.22 -11.72 -4.55
CA GLU A 53 -1.21 -12.74 -4.15
C GLU A 53 -2.34 -12.13 -3.32
N ARG A 54 -1.98 -11.25 -2.37
CA ARG A 54 -2.96 -10.53 -1.54
C ARG A 54 -3.94 -9.73 -2.41
N ILE A 55 -3.44 -9.01 -3.41
CA ILE A 55 -4.26 -8.18 -4.31
C ILE A 55 -5.13 -9.05 -5.22
N GLN A 56 -4.59 -10.13 -5.78
CA GLN A 56 -5.40 -11.09 -6.54
C GLN A 56 -6.56 -11.63 -5.71
N TRP A 57 -6.28 -12.06 -4.47
CA TRP A 57 -7.32 -12.52 -3.56
C TRP A 57 -8.36 -11.44 -3.25
N ILE A 58 -7.93 -10.20 -2.98
CA ILE A 58 -8.83 -9.07 -2.69
C ILE A 58 -9.72 -8.74 -3.91
N SER A 59 -9.15 -8.77 -5.11
CA SER A 59 -9.85 -8.47 -6.36
C SER A 59 -10.80 -9.58 -6.82
N SER A 60 -10.58 -10.82 -6.35
CA SER A 60 -11.43 -11.96 -6.71
C SER A 60 -12.82 -11.83 -6.06
N SER A 61 -13.87 -12.26 -6.78
CA SER A 61 -15.19 -12.38 -6.19
C SER A 61 -15.30 -13.72 -5.47
N HIS A 62 -15.62 -13.71 -4.17
CA HIS A 62 -15.67 -14.93 -3.38
C HIS A 62 -16.98 -15.68 -3.63
N PHE A 63 -16.90 -16.75 -4.43
CA PHE A 63 -18.04 -17.60 -4.78
C PHE A 63 -18.77 -18.20 -3.56
N GLY A 64 -18.07 -18.45 -2.45
CA GLY A 64 -18.69 -18.98 -1.22
C GLY A 64 -19.73 -18.04 -0.63
N LEU A 65 -19.50 -16.72 -0.68
CA LEU A 65 -20.49 -15.74 -0.23
C LEU A 65 -21.73 -15.76 -1.13
N ARG A 66 -21.52 -15.84 -2.44
CA ARG A 66 -22.61 -15.93 -3.42
C ARG A 66 -23.43 -17.20 -3.23
N LEU A 67 -22.78 -18.34 -2.97
CA LEU A 67 -23.47 -19.59 -2.67
C LEU A 67 -24.31 -19.47 -1.39
N PHE A 68 -23.75 -18.87 -0.34
CA PHE A 68 -24.48 -18.64 0.91
C PHE A 68 -25.67 -17.68 0.73
N ILE A 69 -25.51 -16.61 -0.08
CA ILE A 69 -26.62 -15.74 -0.50
C ILE A 69 -27.73 -16.56 -1.17
N VAL A 70 -27.36 -17.37 -2.17
CA VAL A 70 -28.32 -18.19 -2.93
C VAL A 70 -29.05 -19.16 -2.01
N LEU A 71 -28.35 -19.79 -1.06
CA LEU A 71 -28.95 -20.70 -0.09
C LEU A 71 -29.94 -19.98 0.84
N ILE A 72 -29.61 -18.78 1.34
CA ILE A 72 -30.53 -17.97 2.15
C ILE A 72 -31.78 -17.61 1.35
N VAL A 73 -31.61 -17.13 0.12
CA VAL A 73 -32.74 -16.75 -0.75
C VAL A 73 -33.62 -17.96 -1.06
N LEU A 74 -33.03 -19.12 -1.40
CA LEU A 74 -33.78 -20.35 -1.63
C LEU A 74 -34.50 -20.84 -0.37
N SER A 75 -33.88 -20.71 0.81
CA SER A 75 -34.50 -21.06 2.09
C SER A 75 -35.70 -20.17 2.38
N CYS A 76 -35.59 -18.85 2.20
CA CYS A 76 -36.71 -17.92 2.36
C CYS A 76 -37.85 -18.21 1.37
N LEU A 77 -37.53 -18.42 0.09
CA LEU A 77 -38.53 -18.78 -0.92
C LEU A 77 -39.21 -20.12 -0.62
N GLY A 78 -38.46 -21.11 -0.12
CA GLY A 78 -38.99 -22.40 0.30
C GLY A 78 -39.96 -22.28 1.47
N LEU A 79 -39.61 -21.50 2.50
CA LEU A 79 -40.47 -21.24 3.65
C LEU A 79 -41.73 -20.45 3.26
N ALA A 80 -41.60 -19.43 2.40
CA ALA A 80 -42.72 -18.67 1.89
C ALA A 80 -43.68 -19.55 1.05
N GLY A 81 -43.13 -20.40 0.17
CA GLY A 81 -43.92 -21.35 -0.63
C GLY A 81 -44.66 -22.37 0.23
N PHE A 82 -43.99 -22.90 1.27
CA PHE A 82 -44.62 -23.80 2.24
C PHE A 82 -45.78 -23.09 2.97
N GLY A 83 -45.57 -21.86 3.46
CA GLY A 83 -46.61 -21.07 4.12
C GLY A 83 -47.83 -20.79 3.22
N ILE A 84 -47.61 -20.48 1.94
CA ILE A 84 -48.69 -20.28 0.95
C ILE A 84 -49.46 -21.59 0.71
N SER A 85 -48.78 -22.73 0.66
CA SER A 85 -49.43 -24.03 0.42
C SER A 85 -50.35 -24.48 1.56
N GLU A 86 -50.00 -24.13 2.80
CA GLU A 86 -50.84 -24.35 3.99
C GLU A 86 -52.04 -23.38 3.99
N LEU A 87 -51.82 -22.11 3.62
CA LEU A 87 -52.89 -21.10 3.52
C LEU A 87 -53.91 -21.41 2.42
N TRP A 88 -53.49 -22.00 1.30
CA TRP A 88 -54.40 -22.42 0.22
C TRP A 88 -55.36 -23.55 0.67
N GLN A 89 -55.01 -24.31 1.70
CA GLN A 89 -55.86 -25.36 2.30
C GLN A 89 -56.80 -24.79 3.39
N ALA A 90 -56.57 -23.57 3.86
CA ALA A 90 -57.37 -22.88 4.87
C ALA A 90 -58.42 -21.93 4.23
N ASP A 91 -59.52 -21.70 4.95
CA ASP A 91 -60.73 -21.00 4.46
C ASP A 91 -60.48 -19.54 4.00
N GLN A 92 -61.23 -19.08 2.98
CA GLN A 92 -60.90 -17.93 2.11
C GLN A 92 -61.04 -16.51 2.73
N GLU A 93 -61.42 -16.36 4.00
CA GLU A 93 -61.73 -15.03 4.57
C GLU A 93 -60.53 -14.23 5.13
N VAL A 94 -59.32 -14.82 5.19
CA VAL A 94 -58.11 -14.17 5.79
C VAL A 94 -57.26 -13.41 4.74
N LEU A 95 -57.74 -13.26 3.50
CA LEU A 95 -56.87 -13.39 2.34
C LEU A 95 -56.21 -12.13 1.72
N THR A 96 -56.06 -10.99 2.39
CA THR A 96 -55.38 -9.84 1.73
C THR A 96 -54.38 -9.07 2.60
N LEU A 97 -54.78 -8.64 3.80
CA LEU A 97 -53.90 -7.80 4.62
C LEU A 97 -52.75 -8.59 5.25
N GLY A 98 -53.01 -9.77 5.83
CA GLY A 98 -51.97 -10.59 6.47
C GLY A 98 -50.94 -11.16 5.49
N LEU A 99 -51.35 -11.47 4.26
CA LEU A 99 -50.46 -11.90 3.19
C LEU A 99 -49.52 -10.77 2.74
N LEU A 100 -50.07 -9.56 2.57
CA LEU A 100 -49.27 -8.38 2.24
C LEU A 100 -48.22 -8.07 3.32
N ASP A 101 -48.62 -8.06 4.59
CA ASP A 101 -47.70 -7.82 5.71
C ASP A 101 -46.58 -8.87 5.78
N SER A 102 -46.92 -10.14 5.54
CA SER A 102 -45.93 -11.24 5.55
C SER A 102 -44.91 -11.09 4.41
N ILE A 103 -45.38 -10.76 3.19
CA ILE A 103 -44.50 -10.54 2.03
C ILE A 103 -43.58 -9.34 2.28
N LEU A 104 -44.10 -8.24 2.83
CA LEU A 104 -43.30 -7.05 3.14
C LEU A 104 -42.21 -7.37 4.18
N ASN A 105 -42.55 -8.10 5.24
CA ASN A 105 -41.57 -8.50 6.25
C ASN A 105 -40.46 -9.39 5.67
N GLU A 106 -40.83 -10.37 4.84
CA GLU A 106 -39.88 -11.26 4.16
C GLU A 106 -38.90 -10.46 3.28
N ILE A 107 -39.41 -9.50 2.49
CA ILE A 107 -38.58 -8.63 1.65
C ILE A 107 -37.61 -7.81 2.50
N ILE A 108 -38.07 -7.25 3.62
CA ILE A 108 -37.22 -6.47 4.52
C ILE A 108 -36.10 -7.34 5.10
N ILE A 109 -36.41 -8.54 5.57
CA ILE A 109 -35.43 -9.47 6.15
C ILE A 109 -34.40 -9.90 5.11
N ILE A 110 -34.85 -10.32 3.92
CA ILE A 110 -33.95 -10.71 2.82
C ILE A 110 -33.06 -9.52 2.41
N GLY A 111 -33.65 -8.33 2.27
CA GLY A 111 -32.92 -7.11 1.95
C GLY A 111 -31.83 -6.78 2.97
N ALA A 112 -32.18 -6.86 4.26
CA ALA A 112 -31.24 -6.65 5.36
C ALA A 112 -30.12 -7.71 5.39
N ALA A 113 -30.47 -8.98 5.18
CA ALA A 113 -29.50 -10.09 5.14
C ALA A 113 -28.51 -9.93 3.99
N LEU A 114 -28.98 -9.58 2.79
CA LEU A 114 -28.13 -9.30 1.63
C LEU A 114 -27.20 -8.12 1.89
N ALA A 115 -27.74 -6.99 2.38
CA ALA A 115 -26.96 -5.80 2.71
C ALA A 115 -25.88 -6.09 3.77
N PHE A 116 -26.23 -6.87 4.79
CA PHE A 116 -25.29 -7.32 5.82
C PHE A 116 -24.18 -8.20 5.22
N LEU A 117 -24.53 -9.14 4.34
CA LEU A 117 -23.58 -10.09 3.78
C LEU A 117 -22.59 -9.45 2.79
N PHE A 118 -23.06 -8.54 1.93
CA PHE A 118 -22.18 -7.72 1.09
C PHE A 118 -21.26 -6.84 1.95
N SER A 119 -21.77 -6.30 3.06
CA SER A 119 -20.97 -5.51 4.00
C SER A 119 -19.87 -6.35 4.65
N LEU A 120 -20.13 -7.61 5.01
CA LEU A 120 -19.13 -8.49 5.61
C LEU A 120 -17.97 -8.81 4.65
N GLU A 121 -18.27 -9.11 3.39
CA GLU A 121 -17.23 -9.36 2.37
C GLU A 121 -16.33 -8.13 2.19
N LEU A 122 -16.95 -6.96 2.02
CA LEU A 122 -16.22 -5.71 1.87
C LEU A 122 -15.37 -5.40 3.10
N ARG A 123 -15.90 -5.57 4.31
CA ARG A 123 -15.14 -5.37 5.56
C ARG A 123 -13.95 -6.33 5.65
N ALA A 124 -14.13 -7.62 5.34
CA ALA A 124 -13.05 -8.60 5.38
C ALA A 124 -11.92 -8.27 4.38
N LYS A 125 -12.28 -7.89 3.15
CA LYS A 125 -11.33 -7.43 2.12
C LYS A 125 -10.60 -6.15 2.56
N ARG A 126 -11.35 -5.17 3.08
CA ARG A 126 -10.81 -3.91 3.59
C ARG A 126 -9.79 -4.14 4.71
N THR A 127 -10.11 -4.95 5.71
CA THR A 127 -9.18 -5.23 6.83
C THR A 127 -7.86 -5.81 6.33
N ARG A 128 -7.89 -6.72 5.35
CA ARG A 128 -6.67 -7.28 4.76
C ARG A 128 -5.88 -6.25 3.95
N ALA A 129 -6.56 -5.43 3.16
CA ALA A 129 -5.91 -4.35 2.41
C ALA A 129 -5.23 -3.33 3.35
N LEU A 130 -5.94 -2.89 4.40
CA LEU A 130 -5.40 -1.95 5.38
C LEU A 130 -4.21 -2.52 6.15
N LYS A 131 -4.22 -3.82 6.48
CA LYS A 131 -3.06 -4.47 7.10
C LYS A 131 -1.83 -4.39 6.20
N ALA A 132 -1.97 -4.70 4.91
CA ALA A 132 -0.85 -4.60 3.98
C ALA A 132 -0.37 -3.15 3.76
N ILE A 133 -1.30 -2.18 3.72
CA ILE A 133 -0.95 -0.75 3.68
C ILE A 133 -0.19 -0.33 4.94
N HIS A 134 -0.52 -0.88 6.11
CA HIS A 134 0.22 -0.66 7.35
C HIS A 134 1.64 -1.22 7.28
N ASP A 135 1.84 -2.41 6.70
CA ASP A 135 3.17 -2.98 6.48
C ASP A 135 4.02 -2.03 5.60
N LEU A 136 3.42 -1.48 4.53
CA LEU A 136 4.07 -0.47 3.67
C LEU A 136 4.41 0.83 4.42
N ARG A 137 3.52 1.29 5.31
CA ARG A 137 3.78 2.47 6.17
C ARG A 137 4.99 2.23 7.07
N ALA A 138 5.07 1.05 7.68
CA ALA A 138 6.18 0.69 8.54
C ALA A 138 7.50 0.72 7.76
N ILE A 139 7.54 0.18 6.53
CA ILE A 139 8.74 0.26 5.67
C ILE A 139 9.11 1.71 5.37
N ALA A 140 8.16 2.58 5.02
CA ALA A 140 8.44 4.00 4.77
C ALA A 140 9.10 4.68 5.99
N HIS A 141 8.62 4.39 7.20
CA HIS A 141 9.23 4.89 8.43
C HIS A 141 10.60 4.27 8.71
N VAL A 142 10.81 2.99 8.43
CA VAL A 142 12.14 2.35 8.55
C VAL A 142 13.15 3.01 7.60
N ILE A 143 12.74 3.32 6.35
CA ILE A 143 13.57 4.06 5.40
C ILE A 143 13.97 5.42 6.00
N ASP A 144 13.01 6.16 6.58
CA ASP A 144 13.25 7.45 7.25
C ASP A 144 14.20 7.32 8.46
N MET A 145 14.05 6.28 9.28
CA MET A 145 14.95 6.00 10.42
C MET A 145 16.40 5.79 9.96
N HIS A 146 16.60 5.07 8.85
CA HIS A 146 17.94 4.90 8.28
C HIS A 146 18.54 6.22 7.71
N GLN A 147 17.74 7.27 7.54
CA GLN A 147 18.21 8.61 7.13
C GLN A 147 18.68 9.49 8.30
N LEU A 148 18.35 9.16 9.56
CA LEU A 148 18.63 10.05 10.69
C LEU A 148 20.12 10.34 10.86
N THR A 149 20.97 9.36 10.56
CA THR A 149 22.43 9.51 10.65
C THR A 149 23.06 10.07 9.37
N LYS A 150 22.24 10.37 8.34
CA LYS A 150 22.64 10.82 7.01
C LYS A 150 22.35 12.31 6.89
N ASP A 151 23.12 13.10 7.63
CA ASP A 151 22.95 14.55 7.75
C ASP A 151 24.12 15.29 7.07
N PRO A 152 23.86 16.10 6.02
CA PRO A 152 24.84 16.94 5.35
C PRO A 152 25.46 18.03 6.23
N SER A 153 24.74 18.50 7.25
CA SER A 153 25.16 19.66 8.08
C SER A 153 26.51 19.42 8.78
N GLN A 154 26.81 18.16 9.06
CA GLN A 154 28.06 17.74 9.70
C GLN A 154 29.27 17.81 8.76
N ILE A 155 29.05 17.83 7.44
CA ILE A 155 30.08 18.10 6.44
C ILE A 155 30.29 19.61 6.31
N LEU A 156 29.22 20.39 6.41
CA LEU A 156 29.24 21.86 6.37
C LEU A 156 29.94 22.51 7.57
N ASN A 157 30.00 21.83 8.72
CA ASN A 157 30.67 22.32 9.92
C ASN A 157 31.81 21.38 10.38
N PRO A 158 32.99 21.42 9.72
CA PRO A 158 34.15 20.61 10.10
C PRO A 158 34.62 20.90 11.53
N SER A 159 34.37 22.11 12.03
CA SER A 159 34.75 22.58 13.36
C SER A 159 33.88 22.01 14.49
N ALA A 160 32.75 21.39 14.17
CA ALA A 160 31.89 20.71 15.14
C ALA A 160 32.59 19.45 15.66
N LYS A 161 33.01 19.48 16.93
CA LYS A 161 33.64 18.32 17.58
C LYS A 161 32.60 17.21 17.82
N PRO A 162 32.74 16.02 17.19
CA PRO A 162 31.82 14.91 17.46
C PRO A 162 31.96 14.45 18.91
N THR A 163 30.84 14.06 19.52
CA THR A 163 30.82 13.38 20.82
C THR A 163 31.12 11.89 20.66
N LYS A 164 31.46 11.18 21.74
CA LYS A 164 31.74 9.73 21.72
C LYS A 164 30.60 8.89 21.13
N SER A 165 29.36 9.35 21.27
CA SER A 165 28.14 8.67 20.77
C SER A 165 27.64 9.24 19.44
N SER A 166 28.38 10.17 18.82
CA SER A 166 28.01 10.71 17.51
C SER A 166 28.15 9.64 16.42
N PRO A 167 27.24 9.58 15.41
CA PRO A 167 27.34 8.62 14.32
C PRO A 167 28.68 8.70 13.58
N LYS A 168 29.22 7.53 13.19
CA LYS A 168 30.46 7.45 12.41
C LYS A 168 30.24 7.93 10.97
N ARG A 169 31.16 8.77 10.47
CA ARG A 169 31.15 9.30 9.10
C ARG A 169 31.90 8.34 8.19
N VAL A 170 31.18 7.47 7.50
CA VAL A 170 31.78 6.42 6.64
C VAL A 170 31.57 6.71 5.14
N LEU A 171 30.64 7.59 4.78
CA LEU A 171 30.27 7.86 3.39
C LEU A 171 30.88 9.16 2.88
N THR A 172 31.41 9.12 1.66
CA THR A 172 31.80 10.32 0.90
C THR A 172 30.55 11.09 0.47
N PRO A 173 30.64 12.40 0.13
CA PRO A 173 29.50 13.18 -0.35
C PRO A 173 28.76 12.50 -1.52
N TYR A 174 29.51 11.99 -2.50
CA TYR A 174 28.94 11.24 -3.62
C TYR A 174 28.15 9.99 -3.18
N LEU A 175 28.73 9.17 -2.30
CA LEU A 175 28.06 7.97 -1.80
C LEU A 175 26.85 8.31 -0.93
N LEU A 176 26.90 9.42 -0.19
CA LEU A 176 25.77 9.91 0.60
C LEU A 176 24.62 10.34 -0.30
N THR A 177 24.87 11.10 -1.37
CA THR A 177 23.85 11.46 -2.37
C THR A 177 23.23 10.21 -2.99
N ARG A 178 24.05 9.22 -3.41
CA ARG A 178 23.51 7.96 -3.94
C ARG A 178 22.69 7.16 -2.93
N TYR A 179 23.07 7.20 -1.66
CA TYR A 179 22.31 6.56 -0.60
C TYR A 179 20.92 7.21 -0.48
N LEU A 180 20.88 8.54 -0.42
CA LEU A 180 19.66 9.35 -0.34
C LEU A 180 18.76 9.16 -1.58
N ASP A 181 19.33 9.12 -2.79
CA ASP A 181 18.60 8.82 -4.04
C ASP A 181 17.87 7.48 -3.95
N TYR A 182 18.57 6.41 -3.56
CA TYR A 182 17.96 5.07 -3.46
C TYR A 182 16.84 5.02 -2.41
N CYS A 183 16.95 5.80 -1.33
CA CYS A 183 15.88 5.92 -0.35
C CYS A 183 14.63 6.56 -0.94
N SER A 184 14.80 7.60 -1.75
CA SER A 184 13.70 8.25 -2.48
C SER A 184 13.09 7.31 -3.54
N GLU A 185 13.92 6.54 -4.25
CA GLU A 185 13.43 5.52 -5.19
C GLU A 185 12.60 4.43 -4.48
N MET A 186 13.06 3.94 -3.32
CA MET A 186 12.29 2.98 -2.51
C MET A 186 10.96 3.59 -2.02
N LEU A 187 10.96 4.82 -1.51
CA LEU A 187 9.73 5.50 -1.09
C LEU A 187 8.74 5.66 -2.25
N SER A 188 9.24 5.97 -3.45
CA SER A 188 8.42 6.04 -4.66
C SER A 188 7.82 4.68 -5.04
N LEU A 189 8.52 3.58 -4.76
CA LEU A 189 8.00 2.22 -4.97
C LEU A 189 7.03 1.80 -3.87
N VAL A 190 7.24 2.20 -2.61
CA VAL A 190 6.26 2.02 -1.52
C VAL A 190 4.92 2.66 -1.90
N GLY A 191 4.92 3.89 -2.42
CA GLY A 191 3.70 4.56 -2.90
C GLY A 191 3.01 3.77 -4.02
N LYS A 192 3.76 3.28 -5.01
CA LYS A 192 3.20 2.45 -6.10
C LYS A 192 2.62 1.13 -5.61
N GLN A 193 3.28 0.49 -4.64
CA GLN A 193 2.76 -0.72 -4.01
C GLN A 193 1.45 -0.46 -3.27
N ALA A 194 1.32 0.67 -2.58
CA ALA A 194 0.07 1.06 -1.94
C ALA A 194 -1.03 1.30 -2.98
N ALA A 195 -0.73 2.00 -4.07
CA ALA A 195 -1.67 2.28 -5.15
C ALA A 195 -2.23 1.02 -5.82
N LEU A 196 -1.46 -0.08 -5.90
CA LEU A 196 -1.96 -1.37 -6.40
C LEU A 196 -3.14 -1.91 -5.55
N TYR A 197 -3.15 -1.65 -4.23
CA TYR A 197 -4.28 -2.06 -3.36
C TYR A 197 -5.55 -1.24 -3.65
N ALA A 198 -5.43 0.07 -3.84
CA ALA A 198 -6.56 0.92 -4.25
C ALA A 198 -7.09 0.52 -5.65
N GLN A 199 -6.21 0.11 -6.56
CA GLN A 199 -6.60 -0.41 -7.87
C GLN A 199 -7.34 -1.76 -7.76
N GLY A 200 -6.93 -2.64 -6.84
CA GLY A 200 -7.55 -3.94 -6.62
C GLY A 200 -8.87 -3.88 -5.83
N LEU A 201 -9.01 -2.87 -4.96
CA LEU A 201 -10.18 -2.62 -4.13
C LEU A 201 -10.45 -1.11 -4.05
N PRO A 202 -11.31 -0.55 -4.93
CA PRO A 202 -11.65 0.86 -4.95
C PRO A 202 -12.63 1.24 -3.82
N ASP A 203 -12.34 0.78 -2.61
CA ASP A 203 -13.07 1.12 -1.39
C ASP A 203 -12.59 2.49 -0.87
N PRO A 204 -13.50 3.43 -0.53
CA PRO A 204 -13.11 4.78 -0.12
C PRO A 204 -12.12 4.84 1.05
N ILE A 205 -12.21 3.91 2.01
CA ILE A 205 -11.30 3.88 3.17
C ILE A 205 -9.92 3.38 2.75
N VAL A 206 -9.84 2.39 1.85
CA VAL A 206 -8.57 1.91 1.29
C VAL A 206 -7.90 3.01 0.47
N VAL A 207 -8.66 3.69 -0.40
CA VAL A 207 -8.15 4.81 -1.20
C VAL A 207 -7.61 5.93 -0.31
N ALA A 208 -8.33 6.31 0.75
CA ALA A 208 -7.85 7.31 1.71
C ALA A 208 -6.54 6.88 2.38
N ALA A 209 -6.45 5.62 2.85
CA ALA A 209 -5.24 5.10 3.46
C ALA A 209 -4.04 5.07 2.50
N VAL A 210 -4.27 4.83 1.20
CA VAL A 210 -3.23 4.93 0.16
C VAL A 210 -2.77 6.38 -0.02
N ASN A 211 -3.69 7.34 -0.09
CA ASN A 211 -3.35 8.76 -0.17
C ASN A 211 -2.51 9.23 1.03
N ASP A 212 -2.74 8.68 2.22
CA ASP A 212 -1.91 8.93 3.39
C ASP A 212 -0.48 8.41 3.21
N ILE A 213 -0.30 7.23 2.61
CA ILE A 213 1.04 6.70 2.27
C ILE A 213 1.73 7.58 1.23
N GLU A 214 1.03 7.98 0.17
CA GLU A 214 1.59 8.86 -0.85
C GLU A 214 2.02 10.20 -0.25
N THR A 215 1.20 10.78 0.62
CA THR A 215 1.54 12.00 1.35
C THR A 215 2.79 11.82 2.23
N LEU A 216 2.86 10.72 3.00
CA LEU A 216 4.01 10.39 3.84
C LEU A 216 5.30 10.24 3.01
N THR A 217 5.26 9.40 1.98
CA THR A 217 6.42 9.10 1.12
C THR A 217 6.90 10.33 0.36
N ASN A 218 6.00 11.18 -0.13
CA ASN A 218 6.33 12.45 -0.76
C ASN A 218 6.94 13.44 0.24
N GLY A 219 6.43 13.47 1.47
CA GLY A 219 6.97 14.29 2.56
C GLY A 219 8.41 13.89 2.93
N ILE A 220 8.68 12.60 3.09
CA ILE A 220 10.03 12.08 3.35
C ILE A 220 10.95 12.35 2.15
N SER A 221 10.50 12.07 0.93
CA SER A 221 11.29 12.32 -0.30
C SER A 221 11.66 13.80 -0.43
N ARG A 222 10.78 14.73 -0.04
CA ARG A 222 11.08 16.16 -0.03
C ARG A 222 12.20 16.51 0.96
N LYS A 223 12.17 15.94 2.18
CA LYS A 223 13.25 16.10 3.17
C LYS A 223 14.58 15.53 2.64
N ILE A 224 14.53 14.40 1.94
CA ILE A 224 15.71 13.80 1.32
C ILE A 224 16.27 14.72 0.23
N TRP A 225 15.42 15.26 -0.64
CA TRP A 225 15.84 16.18 -1.69
C TRP A 225 16.51 17.44 -1.11
N GLN A 226 15.97 18.01 -0.02
CA GLN A 226 16.63 19.11 0.70
C GLN A 226 18.05 18.75 1.17
N LYS A 227 18.26 17.54 1.68
CA LYS A 227 19.59 17.07 2.08
C LYS A 227 20.54 16.94 0.89
N ILE A 228 20.05 16.44 -0.25
CA ILE A 228 20.84 16.32 -1.48
C ILE A 228 21.26 17.70 -1.98
N THR A 229 20.34 18.66 -2.05
CA THR A 229 20.65 20.04 -2.47
C THR A 229 21.74 20.66 -1.59
N MET A 230 21.66 20.47 -0.26
CA MET A 230 22.72 20.94 0.64
C MET A 230 24.09 20.30 0.33
N LEU A 231 24.14 19.01 -0.03
CA LEU A 231 25.39 18.33 -0.41
C LEU A 231 25.97 18.86 -1.73
N ASP A 232 25.12 19.14 -2.70
CA ASP A 232 25.55 19.68 -4.00
C ASP A 232 26.11 21.10 -3.83
N ASP A 233 25.49 21.92 -2.97
CA ASP A 233 26.02 23.24 -2.62
C ASP A 233 27.38 23.15 -1.93
N VAL A 234 27.57 22.19 -1.01
CA VAL A 234 28.88 21.92 -0.37
C VAL A 234 29.93 21.57 -1.42
N ALA A 235 29.60 20.65 -2.32
CA ALA A 235 30.53 20.17 -3.35
C ALA A 235 30.99 21.34 -4.24
N ARG A 236 30.06 22.22 -4.65
CA ARG A 236 30.38 23.42 -5.41
C ARG A 236 31.28 24.40 -4.65
N ILE A 237 31.02 24.63 -3.36
CA ILE A 237 31.86 25.51 -2.52
C ILE A 237 33.29 24.98 -2.47
N ILE A 238 33.45 23.68 -2.21
CA ILE A 238 34.76 23.02 -2.16
C ILE A 238 35.50 23.16 -3.50
N GLU A 239 34.80 22.95 -4.63
CA GLU A 239 35.39 23.09 -5.97
C GLU A 239 35.76 24.54 -6.32
N SER A 240 35.02 25.53 -5.79
CA SER A 240 35.26 26.96 -6.04
C SER A 240 36.36 27.60 -5.17
N THR A 241 36.84 26.90 -4.14
CA THR A 241 37.88 27.44 -3.24
C THR A 241 39.26 27.28 -3.91
N PRO A 242 40.02 28.37 -4.18
CA PRO A 242 41.31 28.28 -4.87
C PRO A 242 42.31 27.41 -4.10
N LYS A 243 43.03 26.53 -4.79
CA LYS A 243 44.09 25.69 -4.20
C LYS A 243 45.34 26.45 -3.76
N ASP A 244 45.44 27.75 -4.05
CA ASP A 244 46.64 28.56 -3.81
C ASP A 244 46.47 29.56 -2.66
N GLN A 245 46.47 29.08 -1.39
CA GLN A 245 46.85 29.89 -0.22
C GLN A 245 47.53 29.04 0.87
N THR A 246 48.31 28.03 0.48
CA THR A 246 49.27 27.37 1.38
C THR A 246 50.64 27.33 0.72
N SER A 247 51.34 28.46 0.75
CA SER A 247 52.82 28.56 0.76
C SER A 247 53.19 29.93 1.34
#